data_AF-A0A966DYG9-F1
#
_entry.id   AF-A0A966DYG9-F1
#
_cell.length_a   1.000
_cell.length_b   1.000
_cell.length_c   1.000
_cell.angle_alpha   90.00
_cell.angle_beta   90.00
_cell.angle_gamma   90.00
#
_symmetry.space_group_name_H-M   'P 1'
#
loop_
_entity.id
_entity.type
_entity.pdbx_description
1 polymer ?
#
loop_
_entity_poly.entity_id
_entity_poly.type
_entity_poly.pdbx_seq_one_letter_code
_entity_poly.pdbx_strand_id
1 'polypeptide(L)'
;MKSIRNSVVRAISATLLLGGGWAMGADDLPPPLPIEPTGIIESLPAKYPERWFLVHDAAFFGMSDGKVYVIDAAAETLGAQVKGLFNVVLMGNILQSAQRSEIYAMETFHERGTRGKRTDVLTIWDQATLSPKGEVVWPKPIRFMGMPQQYAMLVLNDNRWLAVANFSPATSVTLVDLDKQEIINEIATPGCVFTYPNGPMGFNSLCADGRFLSTELKADGSVKKQVRTEPFFDSDNTPIHERTTVIGDTAYFPSLAGLVHPVDVSGPVAKVGKAWHLVPENERGEKWLPGGLDLIDSDDLGRFYVLMHPDGSNDSYQGGGSEIWVYDPTKKQRVGRIPLKAWGLALGVSRGKEPWVMVTNPTDMSMEVYDGLTGEFIRTITGFGQATPLTLHGAR
;
A
#
# COMPACT_ATOMS: atom_id res chain seq x y z
N MET A 1 -70.13 15.82 -52.51
CA MET A 1 -70.89 14.63 -52.98
C MET A 1 -70.26 13.38 -52.38
N LYS A 2 -71.07 12.63 -51.60
CA LYS A 2 -70.94 11.23 -51.10
C LYS A 2 -69.70 10.87 -50.22
N SER A 3 -69.78 10.60 -48.90
CA SER A 3 -70.49 9.49 -48.16
C SER A 3 -69.64 8.18 -48.22
N ILE A 4 -69.06 7.57 -47.16
CA ILE A 4 -69.56 6.76 -46.01
C ILE A 4 -68.28 6.19 -45.31
N ARG A 5 -67.96 6.35 -44.01
CA ARG A 5 -68.37 5.67 -42.75
C ARG A 5 -68.27 4.12 -42.74
N ASN A 6 -67.29 3.54 -42.02
CA ASN A 6 -67.38 2.27 -41.26
C ASN A 6 -66.07 2.09 -40.47
N SER A 7 -66.05 2.12 -39.13
CA SER A 7 -66.56 1.13 -38.15
C SER A 7 -65.81 -0.21 -38.23
N VAL A 8 -64.73 -0.37 -37.44
CA VAL A 8 -64.23 -1.70 -37.07
C VAL A 8 -64.17 -1.79 -35.55
N VAL A 9 -64.92 -2.77 -35.06
CA VAL A 9 -65.26 -3.07 -33.67
C VAL A 9 -64.14 -3.88 -33.02
N ARG A 10 -63.89 -3.58 -31.74
CA ARG A 10 -63.04 -4.34 -30.80
C ARG A 10 -63.49 -5.80 -30.71
N ALA A 11 -62.56 -6.74 -30.86
CA ALA A 11 -62.70 -8.11 -30.34
C ALA A 11 -61.63 -8.33 -29.25
N ILE A 12 -62.09 -8.32 -28.00
CA ILE A 12 -61.30 -8.71 -26.81
C ILE A 12 -61.42 -10.23 -26.70
N SER A 13 -60.32 -10.96 -26.92
CA SER A 13 -60.26 -12.40 -26.65
C SER A 13 -59.82 -12.60 -25.20
N ALA A 14 -60.73 -13.15 -24.39
CA ALA A 14 -60.48 -13.56 -23.02
C ALA A 14 -59.63 -14.85 -23.02
N THR A 15 -58.39 -14.74 -22.54
CA THR A 15 -57.56 -15.91 -22.24
C THR A 15 -57.67 -16.19 -20.74
N LEU A 16 -58.25 -17.34 -20.37
CA LEU A 16 -58.27 -17.84 -19.00
C LEU A 16 -56.84 -18.05 -18.51
N LEU A 17 -56.42 -17.25 -17.53
CA LEU A 17 -55.23 -17.53 -16.71
C LEU A 17 -55.59 -18.62 -15.71
N LEU A 18 -55.15 -19.85 -15.97
CA LEU A 18 -55.05 -20.90 -14.97
C LEU A 18 -53.99 -20.46 -13.94
N GLY A 19 -54.45 -19.95 -12.80
CA GLY A 19 -53.62 -19.67 -11.64
C GLY A 19 -53.06 -20.95 -11.06
N GLY A 20 -51.88 -21.36 -11.54
CA GLY A 20 -51.01 -22.29 -10.81
C GLY A 20 -50.40 -21.53 -9.64
N GLY A 21 -51.02 -21.63 -8.47
CA GLY A 21 -50.43 -21.19 -7.22
C GLY A 21 -49.20 -22.06 -6.93
N TRP A 22 -48.01 -21.53 -7.19
CA TRP A 22 -46.79 -22.06 -6.60
C TRP A 22 -46.82 -21.67 -5.12
N ALA A 23 -47.36 -22.54 -4.28
CA ALA A 23 -47.10 -22.48 -2.85
C ALA A 23 -45.60 -22.78 -2.68
N MET A 24 -44.79 -21.74 -2.50
CA MET A 24 -43.44 -21.93 -1.95
C MET A 24 -43.64 -22.53 -0.56
N GLY A 25 -43.29 -23.81 -0.40
CA GLY A 25 -43.33 -24.48 0.89
C GLY A 25 -42.45 -23.73 1.87
N ALA A 26 -42.96 -23.52 3.09
CA ALA A 26 -42.20 -22.96 4.21
C ALA A 26 -41.04 -23.87 4.70
N ASP A 27 -40.82 -25.01 4.03
CA ASP A 27 -39.82 -26.03 4.37
C ASP A 27 -38.43 -25.77 3.77
N ASP A 28 -38.24 -24.69 3.00
CA ASP A 28 -36.96 -24.37 2.34
C ASP A 28 -36.19 -23.22 3.02
N LEU A 29 -36.59 -22.82 4.23
CA LEU A 29 -35.84 -21.84 5.01
C LEU A 29 -34.64 -22.53 5.68
N PRO A 30 -33.40 -22.02 5.52
CA PRO A 30 -32.26 -22.56 6.26
C PRO A 30 -32.56 -22.50 7.76
N PRO A 31 -32.06 -23.48 8.54
CA PRO A 31 -32.32 -23.52 9.98
C PRO A 31 -31.93 -22.18 10.61
N PRO A 32 -32.70 -21.70 11.62
CA PRO A 32 -32.37 -20.45 12.29
C PRO A 32 -30.94 -20.53 12.81
N LEU A 33 -30.17 -19.47 12.57
CA LEU A 33 -28.80 -19.39 13.06
C LEU A 33 -28.80 -19.56 14.59
N PRO A 34 -27.74 -20.19 15.15
CA PRO A 34 -27.58 -20.26 16.60
C PRO A 34 -27.69 -18.88 17.23
N ILE A 35 -28.25 -18.79 18.43
CA ILE A 35 -28.25 -17.54 19.18
C ILE A 35 -26.80 -17.17 19.49
N GLU A 36 -26.31 -16.11 18.85
CA GLU A 36 -24.98 -15.59 19.10
C GLU A 36 -24.93 -14.91 20.47
N PRO A 37 -23.90 -15.18 21.30
CA PRO A 37 -23.69 -14.43 22.52
C PRO A 37 -23.45 -12.96 22.20
N THR A 38 -24.19 -12.07 22.87
CA THR A 38 -24.09 -10.62 22.63
C THR A 38 -22.96 -9.99 23.45
N GLY A 39 -22.41 -8.88 22.95
CA GLY A 39 -21.39 -8.10 23.66
C GLY A 39 -19.97 -8.69 23.59
N ILE A 40 -19.72 -9.66 22.73
CA ILE A 40 -18.37 -10.15 22.45
C ILE A 40 -17.73 -9.26 21.38
N ILE A 41 -16.58 -8.68 21.70
CA ILE A 41 -15.70 -8.01 20.74
C ILE A 41 -14.49 -8.92 20.57
N GLU A 42 -14.30 -9.43 19.36
CA GLU A 42 -13.15 -10.27 19.02
C GLU A 42 -11.85 -9.46 19.03
N SER A 43 -10.75 -10.13 19.33
CA SER A 43 -9.40 -9.54 19.33
C SER A 43 -8.47 -10.31 18.41
N LEU A 44 -7.61 -9.58 17.71
CA LEU A 44 -6.53 -10.10 16.90
C LEU A 44 -5.29 -10.40 17.76
N PRO A 45 -4.38 -11.26 17.29
CA PRO A 45 -3.10 -11.44 17.96
C PRO A 45 -2.27 -10.14 17.92
N ALA A 46 -1.56 -9.85 19.02
CA ALA A 46 -0.70 -8.66 19.13
C ALA A 46 0.47 -8.64 18.13
N LYS A 47 0.81 -9.80 17.55
CA LYS A 47 1.68 -9.92 16.38
C LYS A 47 0.96 -10.75 15.33
N TYR A 48 0.77 -10.17 14.16
CA TYR A 48 0.04 -10.82 13.09
C TYR A 48 0.82 -12.01 12.48
N PRO A 49 0.12 -13.11 12.14
CA PRO A 49 0.68 -14.22 11.38
C PRO A 49 1.33 -13.80 10.06
N GLU A 50 2.28 -14.61 9.58
CA GLU A 50 3.16 -14.26 8.45
C GLU A 50 2.43 -13.99 7.15
N ARG A 51 1.33 -14.72 6.91
CA ARG A 51 0.51 -14.64 5.68
C ARG A 51 -0.65 -13.67 5.79
N TRP A 52 -0.66 -12.83 6.83
CA TRP A 52 -1.62 -11.75 6.93
C TRP A 52 -1.11 -10.53 6.17
N PHE A 53 -2.05 -9.75 5.65
CA PHE A 53 -1.79 -8.53 4.90
C PHE A 53 -2.66 -7.40 5.45
N LEU A 54 -2.10 -6.20 5.45
CA LEU A 54 -2.87 -4.97 5.58
C LEU A 54 -3.12 -4.46 4.17
N VAL A 55 -4.36 -4.59 3.71
CA VAL A 55 -4.81 -4.12 2.39
C VAL A 55 -5.32 -2.70 2.56
N HIS A 56 -4.51 -1.73 2.12
CA HIS A 56 -4.83 -0.31 2.25
C HIS A 56 -5.67 0.16 1.06
N ASP A 57 -6.98 0.19 1.32
CA ASP A 57 -7.99 0.71 0.41
C ASP A 57 -8.10 2.23 0.58
N ALA A 58 -7.43 2.94 -0.31
CA ALA A 58 -7.42 4.40 -0.35
C ALA A 58 -8.80 5.03 -0.62
N ALA A 59 -9.78 4.23 -1.05
CA ALA A 59 -11.08 4.68 -1.52
C ALA A 59 -10.96 5.91 -2.44
N PHE A 60 -10.13 5.84 -3.48
CA PHE A 60 -9.64 6.96 -4.29
C PHE A 60 -10.73 7.93 -4.76
N PHE A 61 -11.91 7.43 -5.11
CA PHE A 61 -13.04 8.26 -5.56
C PHE A 61 -13.89 8.82 -4.41
N GLY A 62 -13.76 8.26 -3.20
CA GLY A 62 -14.51 8.61 -2.00
C GLY A 62 -13.61 8.91 -0.80
N MET A 63 -12.36 9.35 -1.02
CA MET A 63 -11.18 9.42 -0.11
C MET A 63 -11.41 9.64 1.39
N SER A 64 -12.53 10.24 1.78
CA SER A 64 -12.98 10.31 3.18
C SER A 64 -13.23 8.92 3.80
N ASP A 65 -13.52 7.90 2.97
CA ASP A 65 -13.84 6.52 3.38
C ASP A 65 -12.63 5.56 3.24
N GLY A 66 -11.42 6.12 3.17
CA GLY A 66 -10.19 5.32 3.14
C GLY A 66 -10.09 4.42 4.37
N LYS A 67 -9.61 3.20 4.17
CA LYS A 67 -9.61 2.14 5.19
C LYS A 67 -8.54 1.10 4.92
N VAL A 68 -8.21 0.33 5.94
CA VAL A 68 -7.27 -0.78 5.86
C VAL A 68 -7.95 -2.03 6.36
N TYR A 69 -7.94 -3.08 5.53
CA TYR A 69 -8.40 -4.40 5.93
C TYR A 69 -7.24 -5.24 6.44
N VAL A 70 -7.44 -5.96 7.54
CA VAL A 70 -6.55 -7.04 7.94
C VAL A 70 -7.06 -8.33 7.31
N ILE A 71 -6.29 -8.87 6.37
CA ILE A 71 -6.65 -10.04 5.57
C ILE A 71 -5.72 -11.20 5.90
N ASP A 72 -6.28 -12.32 6.32
CA ASP A 72 -5.61 -13.61 6.37
C ASP A 72 -5.70 -14.28 5.01
N ALA A 73 -4.61 -14.20 4.24
CA ALA A 73 -4.61 -14.72 2.88
C ALA A 73 -4.75 -16.26 2.84
N ALA A 74 -4.41 -16.96 3.92
CA ALA A 74 -4.43 -18.42 4.00
C ALA A 74 -5.80 -18.99 4.39
N ALA A 75 -6.74 -18.17 4.88
CA ALA A 75 -8.07 -18.63 5.25
C ALA A 75 -8.92 -18.98 4.01
N GLU A 76 -9.78 -19.98 4.16
CA GLU A 76 -10.50 -20.59 3.03
C GLU A 76 -11.77 -19.86 2.60
N THR A 77 -12.44 -19.16 3.51
CA THR A 77 -13.68 -18.45 3.23
C THR A 77 -13.51 -16.97 3.46
N LEU A 78 -14.24 -16.13 2.72
CA LEU A 78 -14.17 -14.68 2.84
C LEU A 78 -14.38 -14.20 4.28
N GLY A 79 -15.36 -14.77 4.98
CA GLY A 79 -15.63 -14.44 6.38
C GLY A 79 -14.50 -14.80 7.33
N ALA A 80 -13.69 -15.82 7.01
CA ALA A 80 -12.50 -16.16 7.77
C ALA A 80 -11.26 -15.37 7.32
N GLN A 81 -11.23 -14.87 6.08
CA GLN A 81 -10.14 -14.06 5.53
C GLN A 81 -10.15 -12.65 6.13
N VAL A 82 -11.30 -12.01 6.24
CA VAL A 82 -11.40 -10.66 6.82
C VAL A 82 -11.33 -10.76 8.34
N LYS A 83 -10.21 -10.31 8.92
CA LYS A 83 -9.98 -10.32 10.37
C LYS A 83 -10.47 -9.05 11.06
N GLY A 84 -10.51 -7.94 10.33
CA GLY A 84 -10.98 -6.67 10.82
C GLY A 84 -10.64 -5.54 9.85
N LEU A 85 -11.05 -4.33 10.20
CA LEU A 85 -10.71 -3.12 9.46
C LEU A 85 -10.61 -1.92 10.39
N PHE A 86 -9.83 -0.92 9.97
CA PHE A 86 -9.79 0.40 10.59
C PHE A 86 -9.73 1.48 9.50
N ASN A 87 -10.16 2.69 9.83
CA ASN A 87 -10.21 3.78 8.87
C ASN A 87 -8.86 4.47 8.75
N VAL A 88 -8.56 4.95 7.54
CA VAL A 88 -7.39 5.77 7.21
C VAL A 88 -7.85 6.85 6.24
N VAL A 89 -8.17 8.01 6.79
CA VAL A 89 -8.98 9.03 6.10
C VAL A 89 -8.13 9.98 5.24
N LEU A 90 -8.69 10.33 4.07
CA LEU A 90 -8.16 11.31 3.11
C LEU A 90 -6.74 11.01 2.62
N MET A 91 -6.56 9.84 2.02
CA MET A 91 -5.26 9.43 1.47
C MET A 91 -4.18 9.46 2.57
N GLY A 92 -4.51 8.85 3.69
CA GLY A 92 -3.58 8.73 4.81
C GLY A 92 -2.44 7.79 4.45
N ASN A 93 -1.37 7.82 5.24
CA ASN A 93 -0.27 6.85 5.14
C ASN A 93 -0.29 5.97 6.37
N ILE A 94 0.12 4.70 6.24
CA ILE A 94 0.27 3.81 7.39
C ILE A 94 1.68 3.26 7.53
N LEU A 95 2.03 2.92 8.77
CA LEU A 95 3.24 2.15 9.09
C LEU A 95 2.95 1.23 10.28
N GLN A 96 3.43 0.00 10.22
CA GLN A 96 3.29 -0.99 11.29
C GLN A 96 4.55 -1.02 12.17
N SER A 97 4.38 -1.10 13.50
CA SER A 97 5.45 -1.46 14.43
C SER A 97 5.08 -2.72 15.22
N ALA A 98 5.61 -3.85 14.76
CA ALA A 98 5.45 -5.14 15.41
C ALA A 98 6.01 -5.17 16.85
N GLN A 99 7.09 -4.42 17.10
CA GLN A 99 7.71 -4.34 18.43
C GLN A 99 6.79 -3.66 19.45
N ARG A 100 5.95 -2.72 19.00
CA ARG A 100 5.03 -1.96 19.84
C ARG A 100 3.60 -2.47 19.79
N SER A 101 3.33 -3.45 18.94
CA SER A 101 1.99 -3.91 18.61
C SER A 101 1.07 -2.75 18.17
N GLU A 102 1.61 -1.84 17.36
CA GLU A 102 0.97 -0.58 16.96
C GLU A 102 0.93 -0.41 15.45
N ILE A 103 -0.11 0.28 14.96
CA ILE A 103 -0.17 0.81 13.59
C ILE A 103 -0.31 2.32 13.68
N TYR A 104 0.52 3.03 12.94
CA TYR A 104 0.48 4.48 12.83
C TYR A 104 -0.23 4.87 11.55
N ALA A 105 -1.19 5.79 11.63
CA ALA A 105 -1.88 6.35 10.48
C ALA A 105 -1.78 7.88 10.50
N MET A 106 -1.24 8.49 9.45
CA MET A 106 -1.32 9.94 9.26
C MET A 106 -2.53 10.30 8.44
N GLU A 107 -3.48 11.00 9.04
CA GLU A 107 -4.80 11.27 8.49
C GLU A 107 -5.08 12.77 8.42
N THR A 108 -6.13 13.13 7.66
CA THR A 108 -6.71 14.47 7.71
C THR A 108 -8.20 14.38 7.97
N PHE A 109 -8.68 15.25 8.86
CA PHE A 109 -10.08 15.45 9.12
C PHE A 109 -10.47 16.90 8.80
N HIS A 110 -11.72 17.08 8.37
CA HIS A 110 -12.35 18.39 8.33
C HIS A 110 -13.61 18.38 9.20
N GLU A 111 -13.95 19.53 9.80
CA GLU A 111 -15.12 19.67 10.68
C GLU A 111 -16.45 19.25 10.05
N ARG A 112 -16.55 19.23 8.71
CA ARG A 112 -17.79 18.92 7.98
C ARG A 112 -17.52 18.01 6.79
N GLY A 113 -16.87 16.86 7.04
CA GLY A 113 -16.52 15.88 6.01
C GLY A 113 -15.34 16.35 5.16
N THR A 114 -15.62 17.07 4.07
CA THR A 114 -14.61 17.52 3.10
C THR A 114 -14.27 19.01 3.18
N ARG A 115 -14.86 19.76 4.12
CA ARG A 115 -14.68 21.22 4.26
C ARG A 115 -14.73 21.68 5.72
N GLY A 116 -14.30 22.91 5.95
CA GLY A 116 -14.19 23.50 7.28
C GLY A 116 -12.74 23.50 7.75
N LYS A 117 -12.50 23.67 9.05
CA LYS A 117 -11.13 23.63 9.59
C LYS A 117 -10.51 22.25 9.33
N ARG A 118 -9.35 22.24 8.67
CA ARG A 118 -8.52 21.05 8.45
C ARG A 118 -7.71 20.75 9.72
N THR A 119 -7.70 19.49 10.14
CA THR A 119 -6.88 18.98 11.24
C THR A 119 -6.16 17.74 10.75
N ASP A 120 -4.83 17.76 10.79
CA ASP A 120 -4.01 16.59 10.50
C ASP A 120 -3.69 15.88 11.82
N VAL A 121 -3.78 14.55 11.84
CA VAL A 121 -3.64 13.75 13.06
C VAL A 121 -2.83 12.51 12.75
N LEU A 122 -1.87 12.21 13.63
CA LEU A 122 -1.28 10.88 13.73
C LEU A 122 -2.15 10.06 14.68
N THR A 123 -2.88 9.09 14.14
CA THR A 123 -3.64 8.13 14.93
C THR A 123 -2.76 6.91 15.22
N ILE A 124 -2.68 6.53 16.49
CA ILE A 124 -1.99 5.33 16.95
C ILE A 124 -3.05 4.27 17.21
N TRP A 125 -3.05 3.22 16.41
CA TRP A 125 -3.97 2.10 16.50
C TRP A 125 -3.33 0.93 17.24
N ASP A 126 -4.11 0.28 18.09
CA ASP A 126 -3.74 -0.99 18.72
C ASP A 126 -3.93 -2.14 17.72
N GLN A 127 -2.90 -2.98 17.50
CA GLN A 127 -3.00 -4.09 16.54
C GLN A 127 -4.01 -5.16 16.97
N ALA A 128 -4.18 -5.41 18.26
CA ALA A 128 -5.08 -6.47 18.72
C ALA A 128 -6.55 -6.08 18.59
N THR A 129 -6.88 -4.83 18.84
CA THR A 129 -8.28 -4.36 18.92
C THR A 129 -8.71 -3.49 17.74
N LEU A 130 -7.77 -3.09 16.89
CA LEU A 130 -7.98 -2.12 15.80
C LEU A 130 -8.67 -0.83 16.27
N SER A 131 -8.47 -0.46 17.54
CA SER A 131 -9.04 0.73 18.14
C SER A 131 -7.95 1.81 18.29
N PRO A 132 -8.31 3.10 18.15
CA PRO A 132 -7.37 4.17 18.40
C PRO A 132 -7.01 4.21 19.90
N LYS A 133 -5.72 4.14 20.21
CA LYS A 133 -5.18 4.20 21.58
C LYS A 133 -4.47 5.51 21.90
N GLY A 134 -4.24 6.35 20.90
CA GLY A 134 -3.60 7.66 21.06
C GLY A 134 -3.67 8.47 19.77
N GLU A 135 -3.57 9.79 19.91
CA GLU A 135 -3.56 10.73 18.80
C GLU A 135 -2.53 11.84 19.05
N VAL A 136 -1.82 12.23 18.00
CA VAL A 136 -0.96 13.42 18.02
C VAL A 136 -1.45 14.38 16.97
N VAL A 137 -1.94 15.54 17.40
CA VAL A 137 -2.50 16.57 16.51
C VAL A 137 -1.37 17.40 15.91
N TRP A 138 -1.35 17.53 14.59
CA TRP A 138 -0.38 18.37 13.90
C TRP A 138 -0.70 19.85 14.16
N PRO A 139 0.27 20.66 14.60
CA PRO A 139 0.04 22.07 14.91
C PRO A 139 -0.33 22.90 13.68
N LYS A 140 0.05 22.43 12.49
CA LYS A 140 -0.25 23.05 11.19
C LYS A 140 -0.60 21.94 10.18
N PRO A 141 -1.51 22.19 9.23
CA PRO A 141 -1.94 21.19 8.26
C PRO A 141 -0.92 21.02 7.11
N ILE A 142 0.27 20.52 7.43
CA ILE A 142 1.44 20.48 6.55
C ILE A 142 1.77 19.08 6.02
N ARG A 143 1.02 18.04 6.45
CA ARG A 143 1.34 16.66 6.09
C ARG A 143 1.38 16.46 4.59
N PHE A 144 2.14 15.46 4.13
CA PHE A 144 2.00 14.96 2.77
C PHE A 144 0.60 14.39 2.55
N MET A 145 -0.06 14.86 1.48
CA MET A 145 -1.36 14.38 1.01
C MET A 145 -1.26 14.11 -0.48
N GLY A 146 -1.18 12.83 -0.83
CA GLY A 146 -1.05 12.29 -2.17
C GLY A 146 -1.18 10.78 -2.07
N MET A 147 -1.05 10.05 -3.19
CA MET A 147 -1.10 8.59 -3.20
C MET A 147 -0.26 8.02 -2.04
N PRO A 148 -0.76 7.06 -1.25
CA PRO A 148 -0.03 6.55 -0.09
C PRO A 148 1.35 6.05 -0.49
N GLN A 149 2.34 6.32 0.36
CA GLN A 149 3.74 5.99 0.13
C GLN A 149 4.27 5.24 1.34
N GLN A 150 4.88 4.07 1.11
CA GLN A 150 5.43 3.23 2.18
C GLN A 150 6.46 3.97 3.06
N TYR A 151 7.23 4.90 2.48
CA TYR A 151 8.25 5.68 3.19
C TYR A 151 7.82 7.12 3.51
N ALA A 152 6.51 7.44 3.47
CA ALA A 152 6.00 8.68 4.06
C ALA A 152 6.18 8.71 5.59
N MET A 153 6.37 7.56 6.22
CA MET A 153 6.73 7.43 7.62
C MET A 153 7.86 6.44 7.81
N LEU A 154 8.62 6.61 8.90
CA LEU A 154 9.73 5.73 9.27
C LEU A 154 9.83 5.66 10.80
N VAL A 155 9.87 4.44 11.34
CA VAL A 155 10.28 4.20 12.73
C VAL A 155 11.80 4.19 12.83
N LEU A 156 12.32 4.85 13.86
CA LEU A 156 13.76 4.92 14.15
C LEU A 156 14.00 5.01 15.66
N ASN A 157 15.28 4.98 16.07
CA ASN A 157 15.67 4.96 17.48
C ASN A 157 14.98 3.82 18.25
N ASP A 158 15.15 2.57 17.78
CA ASP A 158 14.58 1.36 18.37
C ASP A 158 13.05 1.42 18.57
N ASN A 159 12.34 1.87 17.53
CA ASN A 159 10.88 2.08 17.53
C ASN A 159 10.39 3.14 18.53
N ARG A 160 11.26 3.96 19.12
CA ARG A 160 10.82 5.04 20.00
C ARG A 160 10.33 6.27 19.23
N TRP A 161 10.91 6.55 18.07
CA TRP A 161 10.57 7.73 17.29
C TRP A 161 9.90 7.36 15.97
N LEU A 162 8.97 8.22 15.55
CA LEU A 162 8.35 8.17 14.23
C LEU A 162 8.72 9.46 13.48
N ALA A 163 9.40 9.32 12.36
CA ALA A 163 9.60 10.37 11.38
C ALA A 163 8.44 10.34 10.39
N VAL A 164 7.83 11.50 10.13
CA VAL A 164 6.66 11.66 9.25
C VAL A 164 6.92 12.76 8.23
N ALA A 165 6.79 12.44 6.94
CA ALA A 165 7.02 13.38 5.86
C ALA A 165 5.89 14.42 5.73
N ASN A 166 6.28 15.68 5.67
CA ASN A 166 5.44 16.82 5.32
C ASN A 166 5.80 17.32 3.92
N PHE A 167 4.88 18.06 3.29
CA PHE A 167 5.08 18.54 1.91
C PHE A 167 4.81 20.04 1.72
N SER A 168 3.76 20.58 2.35
CA SER A 168 3.32 21.96 2.11
C SER A 168 3.50 22.81 3.35
N PRO A 169 4.00 24.07 3.25
CA PRO A 169 4.40 24.81 2.06
C PRO A 169 5.82 24.49 1.56
N ALA A 170 6.59 23.75 2.35
CA ALA A 170 7.91 23.24 2.00
C ALA A 170 8.07 21.85 2.61
N THR A 171 8.96 21.05 2.02
CA THR A 171 9.23 19.70 2.50
C THR A 171 9.97 19.74 3.85
N SER A 172 9.44 18.98 4.79
CA SER A 172 10.01 18.78 6.12
C SER A 172 9.66 17.40 6.66
N VAL A 173 10.25 17.02 7.78
CA VAL A 173 9.96 15.78 8.49
C VAL A 173 9.64 16.12 9.93
N THR A 174 8.42 15.79 10.37
CA THR A 174 8.03 15.88 11.78
C THR A 174 8.53 14.65 12.51
N LEU A 175 9.19 14.84 13.65
CA LEU A 175 9.63 13.76 14.53
C LEU A 175 8.72 13.69 15.76
N VAL A 176 8.17 12.51 16.01
CA VAL A 176 7.28 12.22 17.15
C VAL A 176 7.96 11.24 18.10
N ASP A 177 7.98 11.54 19.40
CA ASP A 177 8.32 10.57 20.44
C ASP A 177 7.08 9.73 20.76
N LEU A 178 7.11 8.44 20.40
CA LEU A 178 5.95 7.55 20.52
C LEU A 178 5.64 7.14 21.96
N ASP A 179 6.63 7.21 22.87
CA ASP A 179 6.39 6.93 24.29
C ASP A 179 5.66 8.07 24.98
N LYS A 180 5.95 9.30 24.55
CA LYS A 180 5.29 10.52 25.06
C LYS A 180 4.06 10.93 24.25
N GLN A 181 3.95 10.43 23.01
CA GLN A 181 2.97 10.88 22.02
C GLN A 181 3.06 12.39 21.77
N GLU A 182 4.29 12.89 21.60
CA GLU A 182 4.58 14.32 21.45
C GLU A 182 5.45 14.58 20.23
N ILE A 183 5.15 15.65 19.50
CA ILE A 183 6.05 16.18 18.47
C ILE A 183 7.27 16.79 19.17
N ILE A 184 8.45 16.29 18.84
CA ILE A 184 9.72 16.74 19.43
C ILE A 184 10.55 17.62 18.48
N ASN A 185 10.31 17.52 17.16
CA ASN A 185 11.00 18.36 16.19
C ASN A 185 10.27 18.43 14.84
N GLU A 186 10.57 19.47 14.06
CA GLU A 186 10.26 19.56 12.63
C GLU A 186 11.54 19.90 11.89
N ILE A 187 11.98 19.02 10.99
CA ILE A 187 13.28 19.10 10.33
C ILE A 187 13.08 19.46 8.86
N ALA A 188 13.62 20.59 8.42
CA ALA A 188 13.53 21.00 7.03
C ALA A 188 14.30 20.04 6.10
N THR A 189 13.68 19.68 4.98
CA THR A 189 14.24 18.79 3.95
C THR A 189 14.06 19.41 2.55
N PRO A 190 14.56 20.64 2.31
CA PRO A 190 14.16 21.44 1.15
C PRO A 190 14.48 20.76 -0.19
N GLY A 191 13.44 20.56 -1.00
CA GLY A 191 13.53 19.93 -2.31
C GLY A 191 13.64 18.40 -2.28
N CYS A 192 13.42 17.78 -1.12
CA CYS A 192 13.54 16.34 -0.92
C CYS A 192 12.28 15.76 -0.27
N VAL A 193 11.92 14.55 -0.65
CA VAL A 193 10.70 13.85 -0.21
C VAL A 193 11.02 12.58 0.58
N PHE A 194 10.06 12.23 1.46
CA PHE A 194 10.00 10.97 2.20
C PHE A 194 11.15 10.71 3.18
N THR A 195 11.02 9.62 3.94
CA THR A 195 11.90 9.25 5.05
C THR A 195 12.38 7.82 4.88
N TYR A 196 13.49 7.64 4.17
CA TYR A 196 14.15 6.34 4.03
C TYR A 196 15.11 6.08 5.22
N PRO A 197 15.40 4.83 5.60
CA PRO A 197 16.35 4.55 6.68
C PRO A 197 17.74 5.18 6.45
N ASN A 198 18.45 5.51 7.54
CA ASN A 198 19.84 6.01 7.54
C ASN A 198 20.51 5.75 8.90
N GLY A 199 20.90 4.51 9.14
CA GLY A 199 21.33 4.03 10.44
C GLY A 199 20.20 4.11 11.50
N PRO A 200 20.52 3.89 12.78
CA PRO A 200 19.51 3.84 13.85
C PRO A 200 18.96 5.21 14.26
N MET A 201 19.72 6.28 14.02
CA MET A 201 19.46 7.64 14.51
C MET A 201 19.40 8.66 13.37
N GLY A 202 18.78 8.30 12.26
CA GLY A 202 18.73 9.17 11.09
C GLY A 202 17.75 8.69 10.03
N PHE A 203 17.56 9.55 9.04
CA PHE A 203 16.82 9.23 7.83
C PHE A 203 17.45 9.89 6.60
N ASN A 204 17.16 9.34 5.43
CA ASN A 204 17.48 9.89 4.13
C ASN A 204 16.19 10.45 3.50
N SER A 205 16.29 11.57 2.78
CA SER A 205 15.22 12.06 1.90
C SER A 205 15.72 12.14 0.46
N LEU A 206 14.90 11.75 -0.51
CA LEU A 206 15.27 11.73 -1.93
C LEU A 206 14.98 13.09 -2.56
N CYS A 207 15.96 13.71 -3.18
CA CYS A 207 15.89 15.10 -3.65
C CYS A 207 15.69 15.20 -5.17
N ALA A 208 14.95 16.23 -5.60
CA ALA A 208 14.71 16.49 -7.02
C ALA A 208 15.98 16.80 -7.83
N ASP A 209 17.08 17.17 -7.17
CA ASP A 209 18.39 17.44 -7.77
C ASP A 209 19.27 16.16 -7.93
N GLY A 210 18.66 14.98 -7.82
CA GLY A 210 19.35 13.70 -8.08
C GLY A 210 20.08 13.10 -6.87
N ARG A 211 19.96 13.73 -5.68
CA ARG A 211 20.76 13.41 -4.48
C ARG A 211 19.90 12.82 -3.37
N PHE A 212 20.54 12.20 -2.39
CA PHE A 212 19.96 12.04 -1.07
C PHE A 212 20.35 13.19 -0.15
N LEU A 213 19.44 13.61 0.72
CA LEU A 213 19.72 14.40 1.92
C LEU A 213 19.72 13.46 3.12
N SER A 214 20.91 13.11 3.61
CA SER A 214 21.10 12.31 4.82
C SER A 214 21.05 13.20 6.06
N THR A 215 20.11 12.91 6.96
CA THR A 215 19.95 13.60 8.24
C THR A 215 20.34 12.67 9.38
N GLU A 216 21.32 13.10 10.19
CA GLU A 216 21.72 12.44 11.43
C GLU A 216 21.15 13.23 12.62
N LEU A 217 20.59 12.53 13.61
CA LEU A 217 19.95 13.10 14.78
C LEU A 217 20.81 12.93 16.03
N LYS A 218 20.68 13.87 16.96
CA LYS A 218 21.17 13.72 18.33
C LYS A 218 20.15 12.96 19.18
N ALA A 219 20.55 12.59 20.40
CA ALA A 219 19.69 11.89 21.36
C ALA A 219 18.45 12.69 21.80
N ASP A 220 18.43 14.01 21.60
CA ASP A 220 17.29 14.89 21.87
C ASP A 220 16.36 15.12 20.66
N GLY A 221 16.64 14.48 19.52
CA GLY A 221 15.87 14.65 18.28
C GLY A 221 16.26 15.87 17.46
N SER A 222 17.21 16.70 17.94
CA SER A 222 17.76 17.80 17.16
C SER A 222 18.71 17.31 16.06
N VAL A 223 18.83 18.07 14.97
CA VAL A 223 19.75 17.74 13.88
C VAL A 223 21.19 17.78 14.38
N LYS A 224 21.91 16.68 14.23
CA LYS A 224 23.36 16.61 14.42
C LYS A 224 24.09 17.05 13.16
N LYS A 225 23.67 16.53 12.00
CA LYS A 225 24.27 16.84 10.71
C LYS A 225 23.28 16.58 9.57
N GLN A 226 23.37 17.39 8.52
CA GLN A 226 22.71 17.13 7.24
C GLN A 226 23.76 17.16 6.11
N VAL A 227 23.73 16.16 5.24
CA VAL A 227 24.68 16.01 4.14
C VAL A 227 23.92 15.62 2.89
N ARG A 228 24.19 16.31 1.77
CA ARG A 228 23.75 15.85 0.46
C ARG A 228 24.80 14.93 -0.16
N THR A 229 24.36 13.83 -0.75
CA THR A 229 25.24 12.94 -1.53
C THR A 229 25.59 13.58 -2.87
N GLU A 230 26.50 12.95 -3.61
CA GLU A 230 26.61 13.20 -5.05
C GLU A 230 25.31 12.80 -5.77
N PRO A 231 24.97 13.48 -6.88
CA PRO A 231 23.81 13.10 -7.68
C PRO A 231 24.05 11.74 -8.35
N PHE A 232 23.01 10.90 -8.39
CA PHE A 232 23.08 9.55 -8.98
C PHE A 232 21.98 9.27 -10.02
N PHE A 233 21.02 10.19 -10.14
CA PHE A 233 20.00 10.21 -11.17
C PHE A 233 19.73 11.66 -11.58
N ASP A 234 19.02 11.83 -12.68
CA ASP A 234 18.55 13.12 -13.19
C ASP A 234 17.04 13.03 -13.40
N SER A 235 16.28 13.92 -12.77
CA SER A 235 14.81 13.85 -12.77
C SER A 235 14.19 13.96 -14.16
N ASP A 236 14.86 14.62 -15.10
CA ASP A 236 14.36 14.82 -16.46
C ASP A 236 14.82 13.70 -17.42
N ASN A 237 16.05 13.22 -17.25
CA ASN A 237 16.72 12.34 -18.23
C ASN A 237 16.85 10.89 -17.78
N THR A 238 16.99 10.64 -16.48
CA THR A 238 17.16 9.29 -15.91
C THR A 238 16.31 9.12 -14.65
N PRO A 239 14.99 9.37 -14.72
CA PRO A 239 14.13 9.32 -13.55
C PRO A 239 14.12 7.94 -12.90
N ILE A 240 13.97 7.95 -11.58
CA ILE A 240 13.82 6.74 -10.77
C ILE A 240 12.46 6.68 -10.11
N HIS A 241 12.03 5.47 -9.73
CA HIS A 241 10.94 5.29 -8.80
C HIS A 241 11.46 5.62 -7.39
N GLU A 242 10.71 6.44 -6.67
CA GLU A 242 10.90 6.71 -5.26
C GLU A 242 10.52 5.50 -4.38
N ARG A 243 9.66 4.61 -4.89
CA ARG A 243 9.33 3.35 -4.23
C ARG A 243 10.53 2.42 -4.20
N THR A 244 10.81 1.89 -3.03
CA THR A 244 11.97 1.05 -2.77
C THR A 244 11.60 -0.08 -1.84
N THR A 245 12.46 -1.08 -1.76
CA THR A 245 12.45 -2.03 -0.65
C THR A 245 13.82 -2.09 0.00
N VAL A 246 13.84 -2.41 1.29
CA VAL A 246 15.06 -2.46 2.10
C VAL A 246 15.30 -3.91 2.50
N ILE A 247 16.48 -4.44 2.14
CA ILE A 247 16.94 -5.77 2.54
C ILE A 247 18.21 -5.59 3.35
N GLY A 248 18.14 -5.92 4.64
CA GLY A 248 19.21 -5.60 5.60
C GLY A 248 19.51 -4.11 5.57
N ASP A 249 20.75 -3.78 5.23
CA ASP A 249 21.28 -2.40 5.21
C ASP A 249 21.22 -1.73 3.83
N THR A 250 20.55 -2.33 2.84
CA THR A 250 20.52 -1.82 1.46
C THR A 250 19.10 -1.57 0.98
N ALA A 251 18.83 -0.34 0.53
CA ALA A 251 17.63 0.03 -0.20
C ALA A 251 17.84 -0.15 -1.71
N TYR A 252 16.84 -0.61 -2.44
CA TYR A 252 16.91 -0.85 -3.90
C TYR A 252 15.89 0.03 -4.63
N PHE A 253 16.37 0.99 -5.42
CA PHE A 253 15.52 1.95 -6.15
C PHE A 253 15.49 1.60 -7.64
N PRO A 254 14.35 1.13 -8.19
CA PRO A 254 14.20 0.90 -9.63
C PRO A 254 14.23 2.21 -10.41
N SER A 255 14.68 2.18 -11.66
CA SER A 255 14.58 3.30 -12.60
C SER A 255 13.58 3.05 -13.71
N LEU A 256 13.09 4.12 -14.34
CA LEU A 256 12.22 4.03 -15.52
C LEU A 256 12.94 3.44 -16.74
N ALA A 257 14.28 3.30 -16.68
CA ALA A 257 15.09 2.63 -17.70
C ALA A 257 15.38 1.15 -17.37
N GLY A 258 14.73 0.59 -16.35
CA GLY A 258 14.93 -0.81 -15.93
C GLY A 258 16.29 -1.05 -15.27
N LEU A 259 16.90 -0.02 -14.68
CA LEU A 259 18.02 -0.19 -13.75
C LEU A 259 17.48 -0.36 -12.32
N VAL A 260 18.34 -0.83 -11.43
CA VAL A 260 18.12 -0.73 -9.99
C VAL A 260 19.37 -0.16 -9.32
N HIS A 261 19.18 0.84 -8.48
CA HIS A 261 20.22 1.53 -7.72
C HIS A 261 20.24 0.97 -6.29
N PRO A 262 21.25 0.18 -5.90
CA PRO A 262 21.44 -0.20 -4.50
C PRO A 262 22.00 0.98 -3.71
N VAL A 263 21.46 1.24 -2.52
CA VAL A 263 21.87 2.33 -1.64
C VAL A 263 22.12 1.76 -0.25
N ASP A 264 23.37 1.82 0.22
CA ASP A 264 23.73 1.48 1.59
C ASP A 264 23.19 2.57 2.53
N VAL A 265 22.31 2.14 3.44
CA VAL A 265 21.61 2.97 4.42
C VAL A 265 22.00 2.61 5.87
N SER A 266 23.06 1.83 6.09
CA SER A 266 23.55 1.47 7.43
C SER A 266 24.20 2.64 8.17
N GLY A 267 24.82 3.55 7.42
CA GLY A 267 25.65 4.63 7.94
C GLY A 267 24.91 5.95 8.17
N PRO A 268 25.63 7.00 8.60
CA PRO A 268 25.07 8.34 8.77
C PRO A 268 24.89 9.10 7.44
N VAL A 269 25.46 8.61 6.34
CA VAL A 269 25.31 9.18 5.00
C VAL A 269 25.07 8.05 4.02
N ALA A 270 24.02 8.16 3.22
CA ALA A 270 23.69 7.20 2.18
C ALA A 270 24.83 7.03 1.19
N LYS A 271 25.12 5.79 0.78
CA LYS A 271 26.12 5.50 -0.24
C LYS A 271 25.48 4.76 -1.40
N VAL A 272 25.35 5.45 -2.51
CA VAL A 272 24.80 4.87 -3.74
C VAL A 272 25.84 3.95 -4.38
N GLY A 273 25.48 2.69 -4.53
CA GLY A 273 26.28 1.68 -5.21
C GLY A 273 26.11 1.71 -6.73
N LYS A 274 26.88 0.87 -7.42
CA LYS A 274 26.78 0.73 -8.88
C LYS A 274 25.44 0.12 -9.27
N ALA A 275 24.66 0.86 -10.07
CA ALA A 275 23.42 0.38 -10.65
C ALA A 275 23.64 -0.80 -11.60
N TRP A 276 22.62 -1.65 -11.72
CA TRP A 276 22.62 -2.80 -12.62
C TRP A 276 21.24 -2.97 -13.26
N HIS A 277 21.18 -3.65 -14.41
CA HIS A 277 19.93 -3.82 -15.14
C HIS A 277 19.08 -4.94 -14.55
N LEU A 278 17.81 -4.65 -14.34
CA LEU A 278 16.77 -5.64 -14.05
C LEU A 278 16.60 -6.58 -15.25
N VAL A 279 16.62 -6.02 -16.48
CA VAL A 279 16.45 -6.80 -17.71
C VAL A 279 17.79 -7.27 -18.29
N PRO A 280 18.01 -8.59 -18.46
CA PRO A 280 19.18 -9.13 -19.15
C PRO A 280 19.31 -8.57 -20.57
N GLU A 281 20.55 -8.40 -21.05
CA GLU A 281 20.83 -7.73 -22.33
C GLU A 281 20.11 -8.38 -23.53
N ASN A 282 20.02 -9.71 -23.55
CA ASN A 282 19.34 -10.47 -24.59
C ASN A 282 17.80 -10.32 -24.59
N GLU A 283 17.20 -9.81 -23.50
CA GLU A 283 15.75 -9.60 -23.36
C GLU A 283 15.34 -8.13 -23.53
N ARG A 284 16.30 -7.19 -23.64
CA ARG A 284 16.00 -5.75 -23.71
C ARG A 284 15.17 -5.33 -24.94
N GLY A 285 15.19 -6.13 -26.01
CA GLY A 285 14.37 -5.91 -27.20
C GLY A 285 12.86 -5.95 -26.92
N GLU A 286 12.44 -6.67 -25.87
CA GLU A 286 11.04 -6.79 -25.44
C GLU A 286 10.57 -5.59 -24.59
N LYS A 287 11.48 -4.65 -24.29
CA LYS A 287 11.20 -3.40 -23.57
C LYS A 287 10.47 -3.61 -22.23
N TRP A 288 10.83 -4.66 -21.49
CA TRP A 288 10.34 -4.84 -20.13
C TRP A 288 10.78 -3.68 -19.24
N LEU A 289 9.84 -3.09 -18.50
CA LEU A 289 10.11 -2.03 -17.53
C LEU A 289 9.38 -2.30 -16.22
N PRO A 290 9.91 -1.81 -15.09
CA PRO A 290 9.17 -1.77 -13.84
C PRO A 290 8.00 -0.79 -13.93
N GLY A 291 6.87 -1.10 -13.29
CA GLY A 291 5.70 -0.22 -13.31
C GLY A 291 4.63 -0.58 -12.28
N GLY A 292 3.89 0.42 -11.83
CA GLY A 292 2.80 0.26 -10.84
C GLY A 292 2.85 1.30 -9.72
N LEU A 293 1.92 1.17 -8.77
CA LEU A 293 1.85 2.01 -7.58
C LEU A 293 2.86 1.51 -6.54
N ASP A 294 2.55 0.46 -5.78
CA ASP A 294 3.55 -0.23 -4.96
C ASP A 294 4.19 -1.36 -5.76
N LEU A 295 5.13 -1.00 -6.63
CA LEU A 295 5.70 -1.94 -7.60
C LEU A 295 6.80 -2.85 -7.03
N ILE A 296 7.32 -2.60 -5.82
CA ILE A 296 8.48 -3.31 -5.28
C ILE A 296 8.33 -3.60 -3.79
N ASP A 297 8.63 -4.82 -3.38
CA ASP A 297 8.71 -5.24 -1.97
C ASP A 297 9.71 -6.41 -1.80
N SER A 298 10.00 -6.83 -0.57
CA SER A 298 10.98 -7.88 -0.25
C SER A 298 10.49 -8.91 0.75
N ASP A 299 11.16 -10.07 0.76
CA ASP A 299 10.93 -11.16 1.70
C ASP A 299 12.08 -11.34 2.71
N ASP A 300 11.84 -12.18 3.72
CA ASP A 300 12.84 -12.53 4.74
C ASP A 300 13.94 -13.46 4.22
N LEU A 301 13.85 -13.95 2.98
CA LEU A 301 14.92 -14.70 2.31
C LEU A 301 15.94 -13.77 1.63
N GLY A 302 15.72 -12.45 1.71
CA GLY A 302 16.59 -11.44 1.14
C GLY A 302 16.42 -11.30 -0.37
N ARG A 303 15.24 -11.64 -0.90
CA ARG A 303 14.86 -11.40 -2.30
C ARG A 303 13.94 -10.20 -2.40
N PHE A 304 13.97 -9.52 -3.53
CA PHE A 304 12.96 -8.49 -3.86
C PHE A 304 12.15 -8.89 -5.08
N TYR A 305 10.93 -8.38 -5.12
CA TYR A 305 9.91 -8.64 -6.12
C TYR A 305 9.61 -7.32 -6.81
N VAL A 306 9.58 -7.30 -8.13
CA VAL A 306 9.26 -6.09 -8.91
C VAL A 306 8.16 -6.40 -9.91
N LEU A 307 7.12 -5.58 -9.94
CA LEU A 307 6.08 -5.63 -10.96
C LEU A 307 6.62 -5.09 -12.28
N MET A 308 6.50 -5.89 -13.34
CA MET A 308 7.11 -5.65 -14.64
C MET A 308 6.06 -5.79 -15.74
N HIS A 309 6.17 -4.96 -16.79
CA HIS A 309 5.34 -5.01 -17.99
C HIS A 309 6.18 -4.98 -19.26
N PRO A 310 5.76 -5.67 -20.33
CA PRO A 310 6.39 -5.57 -21.64
C PRO A 310 6.00 -4.24 -22.32
N ASP A 311 6.66 -3.94 -23.45
CA ASP A 311 6.35 -2.76 -24.28
C ASP A 311 6.40 -1.43 -23.53
N GLY A 312 7.26 -1.35 -22.51
CA GLY A 312 7.39 -0.20 -21.65
C GLY A 312 7.80 1.08 -22.39
N SER A 313 7.23 2.19 -21.94
CA SER A 313 7.55 3.56 -22.32
C SER A 313 7.68 4.46 -21.09
N ASN A 314 8.22 5.67 -21.26
CA ASN A 314 8.36 6.62 -20.15
C ASN A 314 7.02 6.96 -19.46
N ASP A 315 5.88 6.82 -20.16
CA ASP A 315 4.56 7.14 -19.62
C ASP A 315 3.88 5.95 -18.92
N SER A 316 4.47 4.76 -19.01
CA SER A 316 3.89 3.50 -18.49
C SER A 316 4.23 3.19 -17.02
N TYR A 317 5.00 4.04 -16.36
CA TYR A 317 5.60 3.81 -15.03
C TYR A 317 4.62 3.61 -13.87
N GLN A 318 3.37 4.08 -13.98
CA GLN A 318 2.30 3.84 -12.99
C GLN A 318 1.31 2.74 -13.44
N GLY A 319 1.51 2.17 -14.64
CA GLY A 319 0.53 1.32 -15.32
C GLY A 319 0.38 -0.08 -14.72
N GLY A 320 1.28 -0.50 -13.84
CA GLY A 320 1.32 -1.87 -13.32
C GLY A 320 1.99 -2.83 -14.30
N GLY A 321 1.73 -4.13 -14.18
CA GLY A 321 2.32 -5.10 -15.09
C GLY A 321 1.73 -6.49 -15.09
N SER A 322 2.13 -7.29 -16.07
CA SER A 322 1.64 -8.66 -16.28
C SER A 322 2.47 -9.72 -15.55
N GLU A 323 3.63 -9.36 -15.01
CA GLU A 323 4.50 -10.29 -14.30
C GLU A 323 5.16 -9.67 -13.09
N ILE A 324 5.48 -10.51 -12.10
CA ILE A 324 6.37 -10.15 -11.00
C ILE A 324 7.70 -10.85 -11.20
N TRP A 325 8.80 -10.10 -11.19
CA TRP A 325 10.14 -10.66 -11.31
C TRP A 325 10.82 -10.68 -9.94
N VAL A 326 11.44 -11.81 -9.60
CA VAL A 326 12.07 -12.05 -8.30
C VAL A 326 13.58 -12.02 -8.46
N TYR A 327 14.28 -11.29 -7.58
CA TYR A 327 15.73 -11.08 -7.67
C TYR A 327 16.46 -11.49 -6.40
N ASP A 328 17.63 -12.08 -6.59
CA ASP A 328 18.69 -12.18 -5.58
C ASP A 328 19.60 -10.95 -5.74
N PRO A 329 19.53 -9.97 -4.82
CA PRO A 329 20.31 -8.73 -4.94
C PRO A 329 21.81 -8.95 -4.73
N THR A 330 22.21 -10.01 -4.00
CA THR A 330 23.62 -10.33 -3.77
C THR A 330 24.26 -10.80 -5.08
N LYS A 331 23.55 -11.65 -5.82
CA LYS A 331 23.98 -12.13 -7.13
C LYS A 331 23.66 -11.16 -8.27
N LYS A 332 22.81 -10.16 -8.03
CA LYS A 332 22.31 -9.19 -9.03
C LYS A 332 21.65 -9.91 -10.21
N GLN A 333 20.83 -10.89 -9.89
CA GLN A 333 20.26 -11.80 -10.88
C GLN A 333 18.78 -12.06 -10.59
N ARG A 334 17.98 -12.13 -11.67
CA ARG A 334 16.61 -12.61 -11.62
C ARG A 334 16.61 -14.11 -11.34
N VAL A 335 15.97 -14.52 -10.24
CA VAL A 335 15.84 -15.91 -9.78
C VAL A 335 14.46 -16.51 -10.00
N GLY A 336 13.48 -15.68 -10.41
CA GLY A 336 12.13 -16.15 -10.72
C GLY A 336 11.33 -15.13 -11.53
N ARG A 337 10.28 -15.62 -12.18
CA ARG A 337 9.22 -14.84 -12.82
C ARG A 337 7.89 -15.47 -12.41
N ILE A 338 6.93 -14.63 -12.03
CA ILE A 338 5.59 -15.02 -11.63
C ILE A 338 4.64 -14.39 -12.66
N PRO A 339 4.15 -15.17 -13.64
CA PRO A 339 3.13 -14.69 -14.56
C PRO A 339 1.81 -14.50 -13.82
N LEU A 340 1.24 -13.31 -13.92
CA LEU A 340 -0.02 -13.01 -13.25
C LEU A 340 -1.21 -13.51 -14.09
N LYS A 341 -2.29 -13.90 -13.42
CA LYS A 341 -3.55 -14.31 -14.04
C LYS A 341 -4.30 -13.10 -14.61
N ALA A 342 -4.19 -11.96 -13.95
CA ALA A 342 -4.63 -10.67 -14.44
C ALA A 342 -3.51 -9.63 -14.34
N TRP A 343 -3.71 -8.46 -14.95
CA TRP A 343 -2.78 -7.34 -14.79
C TRP A 343 -2.68 -6.96 -13.30
N GLY A 344 -1.48 -6.72 -12.79
CA GLY A 344 -1.23 -6.24 -11.43
C GLY A 344 -1.02 -4.73 -11.41
N LEU A 345 -1.36 -4.07 -10.30
CA LEU A 345 -1.19 -2.62 -10.10
C LEU A 345 -0.23 -2.28 -8.95
N ALA A 346 -0.32 -3.05 -7.87
CA ALA A 346 0.46 -2.91 -6.65
C ALA A 346 0.71 -4.32 -6.11
N LEU A 347 1.85 -4.53 -5.45
CA LEU A 347 2.18 -5.79 -4.79
C LEU A 347 2.59 -5.55 -3.33
N GLY A 348 2.39 -6.57 -2.50
CA GLY A 348 2.95 -6.65 -1.15
C GLY A 348 3.41 -8.08 -0.90
N VAL A 349 4.48 -8.23 -0.13
CA VAL A 349 5.11 -9.54 0.14
C VAL A 349 5.02 -9.86 1.62
N SER A 350 4.59 -11.09 1.90
CA SER A 350 4.50 -11.60 3.27
C SER A 350 5.89 -11.90 3.83
N ARG A 351 6.04 -11.78 5.14
CA ARG A 351 7.27 -12.19 5.83
C ARG A 351 7.37 -13.72 5.93
N GLY A 352 8.47 -14.23 6.47
CA GLY A 352 8.70 -15.66 6.68
C GLY A 352 9.50 -16.36 5.58
N LYS A 353 9.72 -17.66 5.77
CA LYS A 353 10.50 -18.51 4.84
C LYS A 353 9.70 -19.01 3.64
N GLU A 354 8.39 -18.91 3.70
CA GLU A 354 7.44 -19.26 2.64
C GLU A 354 6.60 -18.03 2.29
N PRO A 355 7.23 -17.00 1.69
CA PRO A 355 6.58 -15.72 1.45
C PRO A 355 5.44 -15.90 0.44
N TRP A 356 4.33 -15.23 0.69
CA TRP A 356 3.24 -15.08 -0.27
C TRP A 356 3.28 -13.69 -0.87
N VAL A 357 2.89 -13.57 -2.14
CA VAL A 357 2.81 -12.29 -2.85
C VAL A 357 1.34 -11.98 -3.10
N MET A 358 0.86 -10.86 -2.59
CA MET A 358 -0.48 -10.35 -2.85
C MET A 358 -0.39 -9.23 -3.89
N VAL A 359 -1.31 -9.21 -4.85
CA VAL A 359 -1.29 -8.28 -5.98
C VAL A 359 -2.68 -7.70 -6.22
N THR A 360 -2.77 -6.38 -6.38
CA THR A 360 -4.01 -5.70 -6.76
C THR A 360 -4.26 -5.83 -8.26
N ASN A 361 -5.44 -6.34 -8.66
CA ASN A 361 -5.93 -6.25 -10.03
C ASN A 361 -6.55 -4.85 -10.27
N PRO A 362 -6.09 -4.03 -11.24
CA PRO A 362 -6.63 -2.69 -11.49
C PRO A 362 -8.01 -2.67 -12.15
N THR A 363 -8.53 -3.81 -12.62
CA THR A 363 -9.80 -3.86 -13.34
C THR A 363 -10.97 -3.98 -12.39
N ASP A 364 -10.89 -4.90 -11.43
CA ASP A 364 -11.96 -5.22 -10.48
C ASP A 364 -11.55 -5.05 -9.02
N MET A 365 -10.31 -4.60 -8.78
CA MET A 365 -9.75 -4.33 -7.45
C MET A 365 -9.69 -5.58 -6.56
N SER A 366 -9.76 -6.78 -7.13
CA SER A 366 -9.53 -8.04 -6.41
C SER A 366 -8.05 -8.28 -6.12
N MET A 367 -7.77 -9.05 -5.07
CA MET A 367 -6.41 -9.40 -4.65
C MET A 367 -6.04 -10.79 -5.16
N GLU A 368 -5.07 -10.90 -6.06
CA GLU A 368 -4.49 -12.20 -6.43
C GLU A 368 -3.38 -12.55 -5.45
N VAL A 369 -3.28 -13.83 -5.09
CA VAL A 369 -2.29 -14.35 -4.14
C VAL A 369 -1.48 -15.45 -4.81
N TYR A 370 -0.16 -15.34 -4.71
CA TYR A 370 0.81 -16.26 -5.29
C TYR A 370 1.78 -16.78 -4.23
N ASP A 371 2.27 -18.00 -4.44
CA ASP A 371 3.40 -18.52 -3.68
C ASP A 371 4.70 -17.84 -4.15
N GLY A 372 5.44 -17.20 -3.24
CA GLY A 372 6.67 -16.47 -3.56
C GLY A 372 7.91 -17.35 -3.75
N LEU A 373 7.83 -18.66 -3.50
CA LEU A 373 8.89 -19.61 -3.82
C LEU A 373 8.69 -20.21 -5.22
N THR A 374 7.48 -20.65 -5.52
CA THR A 374 7.17 -21.38 -6.76
C THR A 374 6.61 -20.49 -7.87
N GLY A 375 6.00 -19.35 -7.51
CA GLY A 375 5.24 -18.51 -8.43
C GLY A 375 3.85 -19.07 -8.77
N GLU A 376 3.42 -20.13 -8.10
CA GLU A 376 2.10 -20.71 -8.36
C GLU A 376 0.99 -19.79 -7.85
N PHE A 377 -0.06 -19.65 -8.66
CA PHE A 377 -1.28 -18.97 -8.25
C PHE A 377 -1.98 -19.79 -7.16
N ILE A 378 -2.34 -19.13 -6.07
CA ILE A 378 -3.04 -19.74 -4.94
C ILE A 378 -4.53 -19.46 -5.04
N ARG A 379 -4.92 -18.18 -5.07
CA ARG A 379 -6.34 -17.76 -5.07
C ARG A 379 -6.51 -16.29 -5.44
N THR A 380 -7.76 -15.91 -5.66
CA THR A 380 -8.21 -14.53 -5.70
C THR A 380 -9.10 -14.25 -4.49
N ILE A 381 -8.85 -13.15 -3.78
CA ILE A 381 -9.65 -12.65 -2.67
C ILE A 381 -10.43 -11.42 -3.17
N THR A 382 -11.75 -11.47 -3.06
CA THR A 382 -12.65 -10.39 -3.49
C THR A 382 -13.94 -10.41 -2.69
N GLY A 383 -14.75 -9.36 -2.79
CA GLY A 383 -16.06 -9.27 -2.14
C GLY A 383 -16.02 -8.82 -0.68
N PHE A 384 -14.86 -8.35 -0.18
CA PHE A 384 -14.73 -7.83 1.18
C PHE A 384 -15.09 -6.34 1.31
N GLY A 385 -15.68 -5.74 0.26
CA GLY A 385 -16.07 -4.33 0.22
C GLY A 385 -14.97 -3.39 -0.26
N GLN A 386 -13.97 -3.93 -0.97
CA GLN A 386 -12.86 -3.15 -1.48
C GLN A 386 -13.28 -2.18 -2.60
N ALA A 387 -12.77 -0.96 -2.54
CA ALA A 387 -12.99 0.08 -3.53
C ALA A 387 -11.76 0.30 -4.41
N THR A 388 -10.64 0.71 -3.82
CA THR A 388 -9.35 0.91 -4.50
C THR A 388 -8.20 0.57 -3.54
N PRO A 389 -7.84 -0.71 -3.40
CA PRO A 389 -6.65 -1.18 -2.68
C PRO A 389 -5.38 -0.82 -3.46
N LEU A 390 -4.80 0.35 -3.18
CA LEU A 390 -3.68 0.89 -3.95
C LEU A 390 -2.32 0.59 -3.31
N THR A 391 -2.32 0.16 -2.05
CA THR A 391 -1.13 -0.14 -1.27
C THR A 391 -1.34 -1.43 -0.47
N LEU A 392 -0.35 -2.30 -0.48
CA LEU A 392 -0.41 -3.62 0.16
C LEU A 392 0.78 -3.78 1.10
N HIS A 393 0.53 -4.18 2.34
CA HIS A 393 1.60 -4.43 3.30
C HIS A 393 1.52 -5.85 3.82
N GLY A 394 2.63 -6.59 3.71
CA GLY A 394 2.80 -7.80 4.53
C GLY A 394 2.71 -7.43 6.02
N ALA A 395 2.05 -8.27 6.81
CA ALA A 395 1.97 -8.09 8.25
C ALA A 395 3.37 -8.14 8.90
N ARG A 396 3.64 -7.25 9.86
CA ARG A 396 4.91 -7.18 10.58
C ARG A 396 4.79 -7.73 12.01
#